data_AF-A0A940IV45-F1
#
_entry.id   AF-A0A940IV45-F1
#
_cell.length_a   1.000
_cell.length_b   1.000
_cell.length_c   1.000
_cell.angle_alpha   90.00
_cell.angle_beta   90.00
_cell.angle_gamma   90.00
#
_symmetry.space_group_name_H-M   'P 1'
#
loop_
_entity.id
_entity.type
_entity.pdbx_description
1 polymer ?
#
loop_
_entity_poly.entity_id
_entity_poly.type
_entity_poly.pdbx_seq_one_letter_code
_entity_poly.pdbx_strand_id
1 'polypeptide(L)'
;MNKDEFVFYLGKLKGRFPEAFICITLYDKPSDEPENYVARAHVAMKGDTKPTNVYFKSPDRAEVEGAVPDPYFYWLDREPNDDPTILGTWIFK
;
A
#
# COMPACT_ATOMS: atom_id res chain seq x y z
N MET A 1 3.74 -6.18 -10.53
CA MET A 1 4.58 -7.20 -9.88
C MET A 1 3.68 -8.29 -9.32
N ASN A 2 4.20 -9.50 -9.13
CA ASN A 2 3.45 -10.55 -8.44
C ASN A 2 3.48 -10.31 -6.91
N LYS A 3 2.70 -11.11 -6.16
CA LYS A 3 2.58 -11.00 -4.70
C LYS A 3 3.92 -11.17 -3.98
N ASP A 4 4.73 -12.15 -4.38
CA ASP A 4 6.01 -12.44 -3.72
C ASP A 4 7.03 -11.31 -3.93
N GLU A 5 7.07 -10.74 -5.14
CA GLU A 5 7.87 -9.57 -5.45
C GLU A 5 7.43 -8.36 -4.62
N PHE A 6 6.12 -8.13 -4.50
CA PHE A 6 5.58 -7.03 -3.70
C PHE A 6 6.04 -7.15 -2.24
N VAL A 7 5.84 -8.32 -1.62
CA VAL A 7 6.28 -8.57 -0.23
C VAL A 7 7.80 -8.41 -0.08
N PHE A 8 8.58 -8.93 -1.02
CA PHE A 8 10.03 -8.78 -1.02
C PHE A 8 10.45 -7.31 -1.05
N TYR A 9 9.84 -6.49 -1.91
CA TYR A 9 10.16 -5.07 -2.03
C TYR A 9 9.68 -4.24 -0.84
N LEU A 10 8.56 -4.59 -0.18
CA LEU A 10 8.19 -3.98 1.10
C LEU A 10 9.29 -4.20 2.15
N GLY A 11 9.83 -5.42 2.23
CA GLY A 11 10.98 -5.71 3.09
C GLY A 11 12.22 -4.89 2.73
N LYS A 12 12.49 -4.68 1.43
CA LYS A 12 13.59 -3.80 0.97
C LYS A 12 13.36 -2.33 1.34
N LEU A 13 12.13 -1.82 1.23
CA LEU A 13 11.80 -0.46 1.66
C LEU A 13 12.06 -0.29 3.16
N LYS A 14 11.60 -1.23 3.99
CA LYS A 14 11.87 -1.20 5.43
C LYS A 14 13.36 -1.25 5.75
N GLY A 15 14.12 -2.14 5.10
CA GLY A 15 15.56 -2.23 5.31
C GLY A 15 16.32 -0.97 4.88
N ARG A 16 15.85 -0.30 3.81
CA ARG A 16 16.44 0.95 3.30
C ARG A 16 16.07 2.16 4.15
N PHE A 17 14.87 2.18 4.72
CA PHE A 17 14.34 3.29 5.52
C PHE A 17 13.90 2.79 6.90
N PRO A 18 14.84 2.39 7.78
CA PRO A 18 14.52 1.72 9.04
C PRO A 18 13.72 2.58 10.01
N GLU A 19 13.86 3.91 9.93
CA GLU A 19 13.19 4.89 10.79
C GLU A 19 11.89 5.46 10.18
N ALA A 20 11.54 5.08 8.95
CA ALA A 20 10.37 5.60 8.26
C ALA A 20 9.16 4.69 8.44
N PHE A 21 7.97 5.29 8.44
CA PHE A 21 6.74 4.52 8.31
C PHE A 21 6.57 4.07 6.87
N ILE A 22 6.20 2.81 6.68
CA ILE A 22 5.74 2.29 5.41
C ILE A 22 4.21 2.33 5.41
N CYS A 23 3.66 3.16 4.53
CA CYS A 23 2.22 3.31 4.34
C CYS A 23 1.82 2.61 3.05
N ILE A 24 0.94 1.63 3.10
CA ILE A 24 0.42 0.93 1.93
C ILE A 24 -1.04 1.33 1.78
N THR A 25 -1.36 2.08 0.75
CA THR A 25 -2.71 2.60 0.51
C THR A 25 -3.43 1.72 -0.49
N LEU A 26 -4.62 1.23 -0.12
CA LEU A 26 -5.51 0.47 -0.99
C LEU A 26 -6.50 1.40 -1.67
N TYR A 27 -6.44 1.43 -2.99
CA TYR A 27 -7.36 2.16 -3.85
C TYR A 27 -8.39 1.21 -4.45
N ASP A 28 -9.64 1.66 -4.52
CA ASP A 28 -10.69 1.02 -5.31
C ASP A 28 -10.66 1.56 -6.73
N LYS A 29 -10.18 0.74 -7.67
CA LYS A 29 -10.24 0.97 -9.12
C LYS A 29 -9.92 2.42 -9.52
N PRO A 30 -8.71 2.93 -9.19
CA PRO A 30 -8.33 4.29 -9.53
C PRO A 30 -8.32 4.47 -11.06
N SER A 31 -8.43 5.72 -11.53
CA SER A 31 -8.62 6.03 -12.96
C SER A 31 -7.51 5.52 -13.88
N ASP A 32 -6.29 5.31 -13.37
CA ASP A 32 -5.16 4.74 -14.10
C ASP A 32 -5.13 3.20 -14.09
N GLU A 33 -5.92 2.55 -13.23
CA GLU A 33 -6.07 1.10 -13.12
C GLU A 33 -7.55 0.72 -12.87
N PRO A 34 -8.48 1.04 -13.80
CA PRO A 34 -9.92 0.98 -13.55
C PRO A 34 -10.47 -0.45 -13.37
N GLU A 35 -9.70 -1.46 -13.75
CA GLU A 35 -10.07 -2.87 -13.64
C GLU A 35 -9.55 -3.52 -12.35
N ASN A 36 -8.71 -2.82 -11.57
CA ASN A 36 -7.96 -3.42 -10.47
C ASN A 36 -8.12 -2.64 -9.17
N TYR A 37 -8.17 -3.36 -8.06
CA TYR A 37 -7.79 -2.81 -6.76
C TYR A 37 -6.27 -2.65 -6.73
N VAL A 38 -5.79 -1.56 -6.14
CA VAL A 38 -4.36 -1.23 -6.17
C VAL A 38 -3.84 -0.91 -4.78
N ALA A 39 -2.85 -1.64 -4.31
CA ALA A 39 -2.07 -1.30 -3.13
C ALA A 39 -0.80 -0.55 -3.55
N ARG A 40 -0.59 0.70 -3.09
CA ARG A 40 0.63 1.49 -3.37
C ARG A 40 1.38 1.80 -2.08
N ALA A 41 2.67 1.49 -2.06
CA ALA A 41 3.53 1.80 -0.91
C ALA A 41 4.12 3.22 -1.01
N HIS A 42 4.12 3.90 0.12
CA HIS A 42 4.72 5.21 0.36
C HIS A 42 5.64 5.10 1.58
N VAL A 43 6.70 5.90 1.57
CA VAL A 43 7.61 6.04 2.71
C VAL A 43 7.35 7.38 3.36
N ALA A 44 6.86 7.36 4.61
CA ALA A 44 6.61 8.56 5.40
C ALA A 44 7.71 8.77 6.44
N MET A 45 8.38 9.91 6.36
CA MET A 45 9.39 10.39 7.30
C MET A 45 8.91 11.69 7.93
N LYS A 46 9.64 12.21 8.94
CA LYS A 46 9.21 13.40 9.69
C LYS A 46 8.93 14.59 8.76
N GLY A 47 7.64 14.89 8.55
CA GLY A 47 7.16 16.01 7.73
C GLY A 47 7.16 15.77 6.23
N ASP A 48 7.48 14.56 5.73
CA ASP A 48 7.56 14.27 4.30
C ASP A 48 7.03 12.87 3.98
N THR A 49 6.36 12.73 2.84
CA THR A 49 5.88 11.43 2.34
C THR A 49 6.31 11.28 0.89
N LYS A 50 7.04 10.21 0.60
CA LYS A 50 7.58 9.95 -0.74
C LYS A 50 6.87 8.75 -1.38
N PRO A 51 6.35 8.89 -2.61
CA PRO A 51 5.85 7.75 -3.35
C PRO A 51 6.99 6.78 -3.67
N THR A 52 6.64 5.52 -3.88
CA THR A 52 7.57 4.48 -4.34
C THR A 52 7.02 3.82 -5.60
N ASN A 53 7.86 3.02 -6.26
CA ASN A 53 7.43 2.18 -7.38
C ASN A 53 6.93 0.80 -6.90
N VAL A 54 6.74 0.61 -5.59
CA VAL A 54 6.29 -0.65 -5.00
C VAL A 54 4.76 -0.62 -4.91
N TYR A 55 4.11 -1.42 -5.74
CA TYR A 55 2.66 -1.52 -5.79
C TYR A 55 2.22 -2.93 -6.20
N PHE A 56 1.07 -3.37 -5.73
CA PHE A 56 0.43 -4.61 -6.16
C PHE A 56 -0.99 -4.31 -6.64
N LYS A 57 -1.45 -5.04 -7.67
CA LYS A 57 -2.77 -4.85 -8.24
C LYS A 57 -3.41 -6.18 -8.62
N SER A 58 -4.72 -6.29 -8.39
CA SER A 58 -5.52 -7.44 -8.82
C SER A 58 -6.97 -7.00 -9.04
N PRO A 59 -7.71 -7.64 -9.97
CA PRO A 59 -9.17 -7.48 -10.06
C PRO A 59 -9.91 -7.96 -8.80
N ASP A 60 -9.29 -8.83 -7.99
CA ASP A 60 -9.83 -9.33 -6.72
C ASP A 60 -9.25 -8.55 -5.53
N ARG A 61 -10.14 -7.88 -4.79
CA ARG A 61 -9.79 -7.14 -3.57
C ARG A 61 -9.13 -8.04 -2.52
N ALA A 62 -9.64 -9.25 -2.34
CA ALA A 62 -9.15 -10.17 -1.31
C ALA A 62 -7.70 -10.60 -1.58
N GLU A 63 -7.30 -10.68 -2.86
CA GLU A 63 -5.93 -10.97 -3.24
C GLU A 63 -4.97 -9.83 -2.85
N VAL A 64 -5.40 -8.58 -3.07
CA VAL A 64 -4.61 -7.39 -2.69
C VAL A 64 -4.48 -7.25 -1.18
N GLU A 65 -5.58 -7.43 -0.44
CA GLU A 65 -5.57 -7.42 1.02
C GLU A 65 -4.69 -8.54 1.57
N GLY A 66 -4.80 -9.76 1.03
CA GLY A 66 -3.98 -10.90 1.41
C GLY A 66 -2.51 -10.80 0.99
N ALA A 67 -2.12 -9.80 0.20
CA ALA A 67 -0.73 -9.56 -0.19
C ALA A 67 0.04 -8.72 0.83
N VAL A 68 -0.64 -7.96 1.69
CA VAL A 68 0.02 -7.17 2.73
C VAL A 68 0.29 -8.07 3.94
N PRO A 69 1.56 -8.23 4.36
CA PRO A 69 1.90 -9.12 5.46
C PRO A 69 1.34 -8.56 6.79
N ASP A 70 0.36 -9.27 7.34
CA ASP A 70 -0.53 -8.80 8.42
C ASP A 70 0.08 -8.52 9.81
N PRO A 71 1.11 -9.23 10.35
CA PRO A 71 1.32 -9.24 11.80
C PRO A 71 1.80 -7.92 12.44
N TYR A 72 2.13 -6.91 11.64
CA TYR A 72 2.68 -5.65 12.15
C TYR A 72 2.07 -4.38 11.55
N PHE A 73 1.11 -4.51 10.64
CA PHE A 73 0.50 -3.36 9.99
C PHE A 73 -0.82 -2.99 10.68
N TYR A 74 -1.01 -1.71 10.97
CA TYR A 74 -2.28 -1.17 11.46
C TYR A 74 -3.10 -0.68 10.28
N TRP A 75 -4.33 -1.14 10.15
CA TRP A 75 -5.27 -0.63 9.17
C TRP A 75 -5.91 0.67 9.67
N LEU A 76 -5.87 1.69 8.82
CA LEU A 76 -6.61 2.93 9.00
C LEU A 76 -7.67 3.04 7.90
N ASP A 77 -8.93 3.08 8.31
CA ASP A 77 -10.03 3.41 7.42
C ASP A 77 -9.87 4.83 6.87
N ARG A 78 -10.37 5.04 5.66
CA ARG A 78 -10.32 6.31 4.94
C ARG A 78 -11.72 6.83 4.68
N GLU A 79 -11.81 8.12 4.38
CA GLU A 79 -13.09 8.76 4.15
C GLU A 79 -13.73 8.19 2.88
N PRO A 80 -15.01 7.77 2.91
CA PRO A 80 -15.68 7.14 1.76
C PRO A 80 -15.70 8.00 0.48
N ASN A 81 -15.49 9.31 0.62
CA ASN A 81 -15.53 10.28 -0.46
C ASN A 81 -14.14 10.72 -0.94
N ASP A 82 -13.06 10.04 -0.54
CA ASP A 82 -11.73 10.28 -1.12
C ASP A 82 -11.78 10.08 -2.66
N ASP A 83 -11.08 10.93 -3.42
CA ASP A 83 -10.90 10.79 -4.88
C ASP A 83 -9.39 10.74 -5.22
N PRO A 84 -8.86 9.63 -5.77
CA PRO A 84 -9.55 8.36 -6.04
C PRO A 84 -10.07 7.70 -4.76
N THR A 85 -11.09 6.85 -4.86
CA THR A 85 -11.64 6.10 -3.71
C THR A 85 -10.55 5.32 -3.00
N ILE A 86 -10.27 5.69 -1.76
CA ILE A 86 -9.30 5.00 -0.90
C ILE A 86 -10.09 4.14 0.10
N LEU A 87 -9.83 2.83 0.08
CA LEU A 87 -10.47 1.88 1.00
C LEU A 87 -9.80 1.93 2.37
N GLY A 88 -8.49 2.13 2.41
CA GLY A 88 -7.75 2.34 3.63
C GLY A 88 -6.24 2.33 3.44
N THR A 89 -5.53 2.46 4.55
CA THR A 89 -4.06 2.46 4.54
C THR A 89 -3.54 1.58 5.66
N TRP A 90 -2.72 0.61 5.30
CA TRP A 90 -1.88 -0.12 6.26
C TRP A 90 -0.66 0.74 6.61
N ILE A 91 -0.39 0.90 7.90
CA ILE A 91 0.78 1.62 8.41
C ILE A 91 1.64 0.67 9.24
N PHE A 92 2.92 0.62 8.92
CA PHE A 92 3.94 -0.10 9.68
C PHE A 92 5.11 0.84 10.00
N LYS A 93 5.63 0.77 11.22
CA LYS A 93 6.80 1.55 11.63
C LYS A 93 8.10 0.84 11.31
#